data_AF-A0A6J7CD82-F1
#
_entry.id   AF-A0A6J7CD82-F1
#
_cell.length_a   1.000
_cell.length_b   1.000
_cell.length_c   1.000
_cell.angle_alpha   90.00
_cell.angle_beta   90.00
_cell.angle_gamma   90.00
#
_symmetry.space_group_name_H-M   'P 1'
#
loop_
_entity.id
_entity.type
_entity.pdbx_description
1 polymer ?
#
loop_
_entity_poly.entity_id
_entity_poly.type
_entity_poly.pdbx_seq_one_letter_code
_entity_poly.pdbx_strand_id
1 'polypeptide(L)'
;MNGAVTKRRELARLLPLVLFAPEDMELVRGEPEHRRMFLNDLVAESSPALAGDIADYDRVLRQRNTLLKSLRATSSIPTGTLSTWTESLIGLATRIIVARRQIVDALSPRLSAHYGAIASSTDFATVTMSESIPNDTAEPDIAKALRTLFHVKQRDEIDRGSTLFGPHRDDMLIVLNDLPARTHSSQGEAWSCALSLRLAQVDIVRRDSIAGDPVVVLDDVFSELDAGRRVRLGEHLAGIEHLIITAADVATIPASLVGRQHTVVGGRIDD
;
A
#
# COMPACT_ATOMS: atom_id res chain seq x y z
N MET A 1 5.47 -2.56 -25.89
CA MET A 1 5.64 -1.11 -26.11
C MET A 1 6.00 -0.90 -27.57
N ASN A 2 5.26 -0.06 -28.30
CA ASN A 2 5.46 0.19 -29.74
C ASN A 2 5.57 -1.10 -30.58
N GLY A 3 4.70 -2.09 -30.33
CA GLY A 3 4.69 -3.38 -31.04
C GLY A 3 5.59 -4.47 -30.47
N ALA A 4 6.47 -4.18 -29.50
CA ALA A 4 7.31 -5.19 -28.83
C ALA A 4 6.66 -5.77 -27.56
N VAL A 5 6.96 -7.03 -27.22
CA VAL A 5 6.59 -7.65 -25.94
C VAL A 5 7.39 -6.99 -24.82
N THR A 6 6.68 -6.44 -23.84
CA THR A 6 7.27 -5.67 -22.72
C THR A 6 6.85 -6.31 -21.41
N LYS A 7 7.77 -6.39 -20.43
CA LYS A 7 7.42 -6.94 -19.11
C LYS A 7 6.44 -6.02 -18.41
N ARG A 8 5.44 -6.56 -17.72
CA ARG A 8 4.42 -5.77 -16.98
C ARG A 8 5.02 -4.69 -16.08
N ARG A 9 6.15 -4.99 -15.40
CA ARG A 9 6.87 -4.04 -14.53
C ARG A 9 7.39 -2.79 -15.26
N GLU A 10 7.70 -2.90 -16.55
CA GLU A 10 8.21 -1.79 -17.35
C GLU A 10 7.06 -0.86 -17.77
N LEU A 11 5.83 -1.39 -17.92
CA LEU A 11 4.66 -0.57 -18.26
C LEU A 11 4.28 0.40 -17.13
N ALA A 12 4.38 -0.03 -15.87
CA ALA A 12 4.07 0.80 -14.71
C ALA A 12 4.95 2.08 -14.62
N ARG A 13 6.17 2.03 -15.17
CA ARG A 13 7.06 3.20 -15.23
C ARG A 13 6.76 4.17 -16.36
N LEU A 14 6.05 3.71 -17.39
CA LEU A 14 5.77 4.48 -18.60
C LEU A 14 4.42 5.20 -18.51
N LEU A 15 3.50 4.64 -17.75
CA LEU A 15 2.20 5.22 -17.47
C LEU A 15 1.85 4.97 -16.00
N PRO A 16 2.42 5.76 -15.07
CA PRO A 16 2.04 5.67 -13.68
C PRO A 16 0.57 6.04 -13.53
N LEU A 17 -0.18 5.24 -12.77
CA LEU A 17 -1.62 5.40 -12.59
C LEU A 17 -1.97 5.23 -11.12
N VAL A 18 -2.79 6.14 -10.61
CA VAL A 18 -3.37 6.04 -9.26
C VAL A 18 -4.89 5.96 -9.39
N LEU A 19 -5.46 4.87 -8.91
CA LEU A 19 -6.90 4.64 -8.87
C LEU A 19 -7.43 4.98 -7.48
N PHE A 20 -8.50 5.76 -7.46
CA PHE A 20 -9.35 6.01 -6.32
C PHE A 20 -10.66 5.25 -6.54
N ALA A 21 -11.01 4.34 -5.64
CA ALA A 21 -12.19 3.48 -5.80
C ALA A 21 -12.94 3.26 -4.47
N PRO A 22 -14.22 2.84 -4.49
CA PRO A 22 -15.01 2.48 -3.29
C PRO A 22 -14.28 1.55 -2.32
N GLU A 23 -13.49 0.62 -2.85
CA GLU A 23 -12.73 -0.36 -2.09
C GLU A 23 -11.58 0.26 -1.27
N ASP A 24 -11.18 1.50 -1.54
CA ASP A 24 -10.12 2.17 -0.76
C ASP A 24 -10.51 2.39 0.71
N MET A 25 -11.81 2.28 1.05
CA MET A 25 -12.25 2.22 2.44
C MET A 25 -11.59 1.06 3.22
N GLU A 26 -11.31 -0.07 2.56
CA GLU A 26 -10.65 -1.23 3.15
C GLU A 26 -9.20 -0.92 3.53
N LEU A 27 -8.57 0.09 2.94
CA LEU A 27 -7.25 0.56 3.35
C LEU A 27 -7.27 1.07 4.79
N VAL A 28 -8.37 1.71 5.20
CA VAL A 28 -8.53 2.32 6.53
C VAL A 28 -9.17 1.36 7.51
N ARG A 29 -10.29 0.73 7.14
CA ARG A 29 -11.12 -0.09 8.05
C ARG A 29 -10.93 -1.60 7.88
N GLY A 30 -10.34 -2.01 6.77
CA GLY A 30 -10.16 -3.40 6.42
C GLY A 30 -9.03 -4.09 7.18
N GLU A 31 -8.82 -5.34 6.80
CA GLU A 31 -7.75 -6.16 7.37
C GLU A 31 -6.35 -5.67 6.97
N PRO A 32 -5.31 -5.99 7.77
CA PRO A 32 -3.91 -5.61 7.49
C PRO A 32 -3.40 -5.96 6.09
N GLU A 33 -4.03 -6.92 5.42
CA GLU A 33 -3.69 -7.31 4.05
C GLU A 33 -3.82 -6.15 3.06
N HIS A 34 -4.88 -5.34 3.14
CA HIS A 34 -5.06 -4.19 2.25
C HIS A 34 -3.95 -3.16 2.41
N ARG A 35 -3.54 -2.88 3.65
CA ARG A 35 -2.43 -1.96 3.95
C ARG A 35 -1.07 -2.51 3.54
N ARG A 36 -0.85 -3.82 3.71
CA ARG A 36 0.36 -4.48 3.20
C ARG A 36 0.43 -4.45 1.68
N MET A 37 -0.69 -4.67 0.99
CA MET A 37 -0.76 -4.58 -0.47
C MET A 37 -0.48 -3.16 -0.95
N PHE A 38 -1.12 -2.16 -0.34
CA PHE A 38 -0.85 -0.75 -0.63
C PHE A 38 0.63 -0.38 -0.45
N LEU A 39 1.26 -0.79 0.65
CA LEU A 39 2.69 -0.58 0.84
C LEU A 39 3.56 -1.35 -0.17
N ASN A 40 3.17 -2.57 -0.53
CA ASN A 40 3.90 -3.35 -1.55
C ASN A 40 3.84 -2.67 -2.92
N ASP A 41 2.68 -2.12 -3.28
CA ASP A 41 2.48 -1.41 -4.54
C ASP A 41 3.35 -0.15 -4.58
N LEU A 42 3.34 0.68 -3.53
CA LEU A 42 4.23 1.85 -3.40
C LEU A 42 5.71 1.49 -3.46
N VAL A 43 6.11 0.40 -2.79
CA VAL A 43 7.49 -0.09 -2.83
C VAL A 43 7.86 -0.56 -4.24
N ALA A 44 6.95 -1.25 -4.94
CA ALA A 44 7.17 -1.72 -6.31
C ALA A 44 7.22 -0.56 -7.33
N GLU A 45 6.42 0.49 -7.12
CA GLU A 45 6.40 1.71 -7.92
C GLU A 45 7.72 2.48 -7.80
N SER A 46 8.27 2.59 -6.59
CA SER A 46 9.56 3.28 -6.37
C SER A 46 10.76 2.52 -6.95
N SER A 47 10.77 1.18 -6.95
CA SER A 47 11.89 0.39 -7.48
C SER A 47 11.48 -0.98 -8.07
N PRO A 48 11.78 -1.23 -9.37
CA PRO A 48 11.59 -2.53 -10.01
C PRO A 48 12.38 -3.67 -9.38
N ALA A 49 13.50 -3.36 -8.70
CA ALA A 49 14.28 -4.36 -7.98
C ALA A 49 13.49 -4.87 -6.76
N LEU A 50 12.83 -3.96 -6.03
CA LEU A 50 12.02 -4.31 -4.85
C LEU A 50 10.75 -5.07 -5.22
N ALA A 51 10.16 -4.80 -6.38
CA ALA A 51 9.08 -5.64 -6.92
C ALA A 51 9.53 -7.10 -7.11
N GLY A 52 10.78 -7.31 -7.53
CA GLY A 52 11.40 -8.63 -7.61
C GLY A 52 11.60 -9.25 -6.24
N ASP A 53 12.12 -8.48 -5.27
CA ASP A 53 12.31 -8.94 -3.90
C ASP A 53 11.01 -9.36 -3.22
N ILE A 54 9.90 -8.64 -3.42
CA ILE A 54 8.58 -9.02 -2.89
C ILE A 54 8.13 -10.36 -3.49
N ALA A 55 8.24 -10.53 -4.81
CA ALA A 55 7.85 -11.78 -5.46
C ALA A 55 8.71 -12.98 -5.01
N ASP A 56 10.03 -12.77 -4.85
CA ASP A 56 10.93 -13.78 -4.33
C ASP A 56 10.69 -14.08 -2.86
N TYR A 57 10.36 -13.07 -2.05
CA TYR A 57 9.97 -13.25 -0.66
C TYR A 57 8.75 -14.17 -0.53
N ASP A 58 7.69 -13.92 -1.30
CA ASP A 58 6.48 -14.75 -1.28
C ASP A 58 6.75 -16.20 -1.74
N ARG A 59 7.64 -16.37 -2.72
CA ARG A 59 8.08 -17.69 -3.17
C ARG A 59 8.85 -18.42 -2.06
N VAL A 60 9.85 -17.78 -1.45
CA VAL A 60 10.66 -18.35 -0.37
C VAL A 60 9.79 -18.66 0.86
N LEU A 61 8.87 -17.76 1.21
CA LEU A 61 7.92 -17.92 2.31
C LEU A 61 7.03 -19.16 2.12
N ARG A 62 6.49 -19.38 0.91
CA ARG A 62 5.69 -20.57 0.58
C ARG A 62 6.50 -21.86 0.69
N GLN A 63 7.73 -21.87 0.18
CA GLN A 63 8.62 -23.03 0.29
C GLN A 63 8.95 -23.35 1.75
N ARG A 64 9.30 -22.32 2.54
CA ARG A 64 9.56 -22.45 3.97
C ARG A 64 8.34 -22.97 4.73
N ASN A 65 7.15 -22.43 4.48
CA ASN A 65 5.90 -22.87 5.12
C ASN A 65 5.55 -24.33 4.77
N THR A 66 5.83 -24.76 3.54
CA THR A 66 5.66 -26.16 3.14
C THR A 66 6.58 -27.06 3.96
N LEU A 67 7.86 -26.68 4.10
CA LEU A 67 8.83 -27.41 4.92
C LEU A 67 8.44 -27.46 6.40
N LEU A 68 7.95 -26.36 6.98
CA LEU A 68 7.46 -26.33 8.36
C LEU A 68 6.29 -27.30 8.57
N LYS A 69 5.32 -27.36 7.64
CA LYS A 69 4.21 -28.33 7.71
C LYS A 69 4.71 -29.77 7.64
N SER A 70 5.71 -30.05 6.80
CA SER A 70 6.29 -31.39 6.70
C SER A 70 7.09 -31.77 7.96
N LEU A 71 7.85 -30.83 8.55
CA LEU A 71 8.56 -31.04 9.83
C LEU A 71 7.61 -31.30 11.00
N ARG A 72 6.45 -30.63 11.00
CA ARG A 72 5.39 -30.88 11.98
C ARG A 72 4.82 -32.30 11.87
N ALA A 73 4.67 -32.81 10.65
CA ALA A 73 4.13 -34.14 10.39
C ALA A 73 5.17 -35.26 10.55
N THR A 74 6.45 -34.97 10.33
CA THR A 74 7.53 -35.95 10.38
C THR A 74 8.81 -35.29 10.88
N SER A 75 9.29 -35.71 12.05
CA SER A 75 10.50 -35.16 12.70
C SER A 75 11.82 -35.48 11.99
N SER A 76 11.79 -36.05 10.77
CA SER A 76 12.97 -36.63 10.09
C SER A 76 13.56 -35.76 8.98
N ILE A 77 13.03 -34.58 8.69
CA ILE A 77 13.60 -33.72 7.64
C ILE A 77 14.84 -32.98 8.18
N PRO A 78 15.98 -32.95 7.44
CA PRO A 78 17.17 -32.26 7.91
C PRO A 78 16.93 -30.76 8.12
N THR A 79 17.14 -30.29 9.35
CA THR A 79 17.01 -28.88 9.76
C THR A 79 17.90 -27.92 8.96
N GLY A 80 18.96 -28.42 8.31
CA GLY A 80 19.84 -27.63 7.42
C GLY A 80 19.15 -27.05 6.17
N THR A 81 18.06 -27.67 5.69
CA THR A 81 17.27 -27.09 4.59
C THR A 81 16.46 -25.89 5.08
N LEU A 82 15.90 -25.99 6.29
CA LEU A 82 15.12 -24.92 6.90
C LEU A 82 15.98 -23.69 7.21
N SER A 83 17.22 -23.87 7.66
CA SER A 83 18.14 -22.76 7.90
C SER A 83 18.49 -22.00 6.62
N THR A 84 18.73 -22.71 5.51
CA THR A 84 19.03 -22.10 4.21
C THR A 84 17.87 -21.23 3.70
N TRP A 85 16.64 -21.74 3.77
CA TRP A 85 15.46 -20.95 3.42
C TRP A 85 15.25 -19.77 4.37
N THR A 86 15.52 -19.96 5.66
CA THR A 86 15.39 -18.88 6.66
C THR A 86 16.38 -17.76 6.39
N GLU A 87 17.63 -18.06 6.04
CA GLU A 87 18.63 -17.04 5.70
C GLU A 87 18.25 -16.26 4.42
N SER A 88 17.78 -16.95 3.38
CA SER A 88 17.24 -16.28 2.18
C SER A 88 16.04 -15.38 2.50
N LEU A 89 15.12 -15.87 3.35
CA LEU A 89 13.95 -15.11 3.78
C LEU A 89 14.35 -13.85 4.55
N ILE A 90 15.35 -13.94 5.44
CA ILE A 90 15.87 -12.79 6.22
C ILE A 90 16.43 -11.72 5.30
N GLY A 91 17.24 -12.10 4.30
CA GLY A 91 17.82 -11.16 3.35
C GLY A 91 16.75 -10.37 2.57
N LEU A 92 15.71 -11.06 2.09
CA LEU A 92 14.57 -10.45 1.39
C LEU A 92 13.71 -9.59 2.33
N ALA A 93 13.38 -10.13 3.52
CA ALA A 93 12.61 -9.41 4.54
C ALA A 93 13.26 -8.09 4.94
N THR A 94 14.58 -8.08 5.12
CA THR A 94 15.34 -6.89 5.52
C THR A 94 15.16 -5.77 4.49
N ARG A 95 15.31 -6.08 3.20
CA ARG A 95 15.13 -5.08 2.12
C ARG A 95 13.71 -4.55 2.06
N ILE A 96 12.71 -5.42 2.23
CA ILE A 96 11.30 -5.02 2.23
C ILE A 96 10.97 -4.14 3.44
N ILE A 97 11.44 -4.49 4.63
CA ILE A 97 11.20 -3.70 5.86
C ILE A 97 11.81 -2.30 5.71
N VAL A 98 13.07 -2.20 5.26
CA VAL A 98 13.75 -0.92 5.03
C VAL A 98 12.96 -0.06 4.03
N ALA A 99 12.56 -0.65 2.90
CA ALA A 99 11.79 0.08 1.89
C ALA A 99 10.43 0.55 2.42
N ARG A 100 9.70 -0.30 3.16
CA ARG A 100 8.41 0.08 3.75
C ARG A 100 8.54 1.20 4.77
N ARG A 101 9.58 1.19 5.60
CA ARG A 101 9.86 2.29 6.55
C ARG A 101 10.10 3.61 5.81
N GLN A 102 10.94 3.59 4.77
CA GLN A 102 11.19 4.77 3.93
C GLN A 102 9.90 5.30 3.27
N ILE A 103 9.05 4.41 2.77
CA ILE A 103 7.74 4.79 2.22
C ILE A 103 6.85 5.40 3.30
N VAL A 104 6.74 4.79 4.47
CA VAL A 104 5.90 5.32 5.57
C VAL A 104 6.40 6.68 6.06
N ASP A 105 7.72 6.87 6.17
CA ASP A 105 8.33 8.16 6.53
C ASP A 105 8.01 9.25 5.50
N ALA A 106 7.97 8.90 4.20
CA ALA A 106 7.56 9.81 3.15
C ALA A 106 6.03 10.03 3.12
N LEU A 107 5.25 9.00 3.42
CA LEU A 107 3.79 8.98 3.33
C LEU A 107 3.13 9.79 4.45
N SER A 108 3.59 9.64 5.69
CA SER A 108 2.98 10.24 6.88
C SER A 108 2.80 11.77 6.80
N PRO A 109 3.82 12.60 6.46
CA PRO A 109 3.63 14.04 6.35
C PRO A 109 2.70 14.46 5.21
N ARG A 110 2.70 13.72 4.09
CA ARG A 110 1.82 13.98 2.93
C ARG A 110 0.37 13.63 3.26
N LEU A 111 0.17 12.49 3.91
CA LEU A 111 -1.13 12.07 4.42
C LEU A 111 -1.73 13.13 5.33
N SER A 112 -0.94 13.62 6.31
CA SER A 112 -1.40 14.65 7.24
C SER A 112 -1.81 15.93 6.53
N ALA A 113 -1.02 16.40 5.55
CA ALA A 113 -1.32 17.58 4.76
C ALA A 113 -2.62 17.43 3.94
N HIS A 114 -2.78 16.33 3.20
CA HIS A 114 -3.98 16.08 2.40
C HIS A 114 -5.22 15.90 3.26
N TYR A 115 -5.08 15.18 4.39
CA TYR A 115 -6.20 14.93 5.29
C TYR A 115 -6.72 16.20 5.93
N GLY A 116 -5.83 17.05 6.45
CA GLY A 116 -6.21 18.36 6.99
C GLY A 116 -6.86 19.27 5.96
N ALA A 117 -6.48 19.13 4.68
CA ALA A 117 -7.06 19.94 3.63
C ALA A 117 -8.43 19.44 3.15
N ILE A 118 -8.71 18.13 3.22
CA ILE A 118 -10.01 17.55 2.84
C ILE A 118 -11.01 17.59 3.99
N ALA A 119 -10.62 17.10 5.18
CA ALA A 119 -11.52 16.96 6.32
C ALA A 119 -11.75 18.31 7.03
N SER A 120 -10.71 18.83 7.68
CA SER A 120 -10.66 20.12 8.37
C SER A 120 -9.21 20.45 8.69
N SER A 121 -8.81 21.73 8.67
CA SER A 121 -7.42 22.14 8.89
C SER A 121 -6.89 21.84 10.30
N THR A 122 -7.78 21.52 11.25
CA THR A 122 -7.43 21.10 12.61
C THR A 122 -7.24 19.60 12.75
N ASP A 123 -7.76 18.83 11.79
CA ASP A 123 -7.70 17.37 11.81
C ASP A 123 -6.39 16.91 11.18
N PHE A 124 -5.83 15.83 11.71
CA PHE A 124 -4.60 15.24 11.19
C PHE A 124 -4.68 13.72 11.14
N ALA A 125 -3.93 13.16 10.20
CA ALA A 125 -3.79 11.73 10.00
C ALA A 125 -2.30 11.38 9.95
N THR A 126 -1.92 10.31 10.64
CA THR A 126 -0.54 9.80 10.62
C THR A 126 -0.54 8.30 10.35
N VAL A 127 0.57 7.83 9.80
CA VAL A 127 0.86 6.40 9.63
C VAL A 127 2.16 6.03 10.31
N THR A 128 2.19 4.84 10.88
CA THR A 128 3.40 4.23 11.47
C THR A 128 3.44 2.74 11.16
N MET A 129 4.64 2.16 11.14
CA MET A 129 4.80 0.71 10.98
C MET A 129 4.52 -0.02 12.30
N SER A 130 3.92 -1.20 12.23
CA SER A 130 3.83 -2.18 13.32
C SER A 130 4.47 -3.47 12.83
N GLU A 131 5.66 -3.75 13.32
CA GLU A 131 6.52 -4.79 12.77
C GLU A 131 6.69 -5.97 13.75
N SER A 132 7.09 -7.11 13.20
CA SER A 132 7.41 -8.32 13.96
C SER A 132 8.69 -8.18 14.79
N ILE A 133 9.50 -7.16 14.51
CA ILE A 133 10.69 -6.75 15.26
C ILE A 133 10.41 -5.40 15.93
N PRO A 134 11.17 -4.99 16.96
CA PRO A 134 11.04 -3.64 17.51
C PRO A 134 11.16 -2.58 16.41
N ASN A 135 10.15 -1.70 16.31
CA ASN A 135 10.05 -0.70 15.24
C ASN A 135 11.26 0.25 15.19
N ASP A 136 11.95 0.45 16.32
CA ASP A 136 13.14 1.30 16.48
C ASP A 136 14.46 0.59 16.14
N THR A 137 14.42 -0.69 15.73
CA THR A 137 15.62 -1.44 15.30
C THR A 137 16.30 -0.72 14.14
N ALA A 138 17.56 -0.32 14.30
CA ALA A 138 18.31 0.35 13.23
C ALA A 138 18.50 -0.56 12.00
N GLU A 139 18.55 0.04 10.80
CA GLU A 139 18.65 -0.69 9.52
C GLU A 139 19.76 -1.78 9.50
N PRO A 140 21.00 -1.52 9.96
CA PRO A 140 22.06 -2.55 9.98
C PRO A 140 21.75 -3.75 10.88
N ASP A 141 20.87 -3.58 11.87
CA ASP A 141 20.54 -4.58 12.87
C ASP A 141 19.27 -5.39 12.52
N ILE A 142 18.49 -5.00 11.51
CA ILE A 142 17.24 -5.69 11.13
C ILE A 142 17.47 -7.17 10.85
N ALA A 143 18.47 -7.51 10.02
CA ALA A 143 18.78 -8.90 9.68
C ALA A 143 19.19 -9.71 10.92
N LYS A 144 19.91 -9.08 11.86
CA LYS A 144 20.34 -9.70 13.12
C LYS A 144 19.16 -9.92 14.07
N ALA A 145 18.24 -8.96 14.15
CA ALA A 145 17.02 -9.06 14.94
C ALA A 145 16.12 -10.19 14.43
N LEU A 146 15.88 -10.25 13.11
CA LEU A 146 15.13 -11.34 12.48
C LEU A 146 15.79 -12.70 12.72
N ARG A 147 17.11 -12.81 12.55
CA ARG A 147 17.84 -14.08 12.78
C ARG A 147 17.69 -14.56 14.22
N THR A 148 17.81 -13.64 15.19
CA THR A 148 17.57 -13.95 16.61
C THR A 148 16.14 -14.44 16.84
N LEU A 149 15.15 -13.74 16.28
CA LEU A 149 13.74 -14.08 16.43
C LEU A 149 13.42 -15.47 15.84
N PHE A 150 13.88 -15.75 14.62
CA PHE A 150 13.73 -17.06 13.98
C PHE A 150 14.41 -18.19 14.77
N HIS A 151 15.57 -17.93 15.37
CA HIS A 151 16.25 -18.92 16.19
C HIS A 151 15.47 -19.25 17.46
N VAL A 152 15.07 -18.23 18.21
CA VAL A 152 14.34 -18.39 19.49
C VAL A 152 12.95 -19.02 19.28
N LYS A 153 12.31 -18.73 18.15
CA LYS A 153 10.92 -19.13 17.86
C LYS A 153 10.78 -20.29 16.89
N GLN A 154 11.88 -20.94 16.51
CA GLN A 154 11.87 -22.02 15.54
C GLN A 154 10.90 -23.15 15.90
N ARG A 155 10.86 -23.54 17.19
CA ARG A 155 9.95 -24.59 17.66
C ARG A 155 8.49 -24.20 17.50
N ASP A 156 8.13 -22.97 17.89
CA ASP A 156 6.78 -22.43 17.75
C ASP A 156 6.34 -22.42 16.28
N GLU A 157 7.24 -22.10 15.34
CA GLU A 157 6.96 -22.12 13.90
C GLU A 157 6.75 -23.53 13.34
N ILE A 158 7.53 -24.51 13.81
CA ILE A 158 7.37 -25.93 13.44
C ILE A 158 6.03 -26.44 13.95
N ASP A 159 5.72 -26.22 15.23
CA ASP A 159 4.49 -26.69 15.87
C ASP A 159 3.25 -26.09 15.18
N ARG A 160 3.31 -24.82 14.76
CA ARG A 160 2.24 -24.16 14.00
C ARG A 160 2.22 -24.51 12.51
N GLY A 161 3.34 -24.98 11.95
CA GLY A 161 3.47 -25.26 10.52
C GLY A 161 3.42 -23.98 9.66
N SER A 162 3.88 -22.85 10.20
CA SER A 162 3.83 -21.55 9.53
C SER A 162 4.90 -20.59 10.02
N THR A 163 5.38 -19.74 9.13
CA THR A 163 6.22 -18.60 9.48
C THR A 163 5.42 -17.58 10.29
N LEU A 164 5.99 -17.12 11.40
CA LEU A 164 5.31 -16.27 12.37
C LEU A 164 5.75 -14.81 12.37
N PHE A 165 6.84 -14.48 11.67
CA PHE A 165 7.46 -13.15 11.73
C PHE A 165 7.95 -12.69 10.35
N GLY A 166 7.96 -11.38 10.14
CA GLY A 166 8.46 -10.71 8.95
C GLY A 166 7.37 -9.92 8.22
N PRO A 167 7.68 -9.29 7.08
CA PRO A 167 6.81 -8.31 6.41
C PRO A 167 5.42 -8.84 6.00
N HIS A 168 5.20 -10.15 5.92
CA HIS A 168 3.86 -10.73 5.70
C HIS A 168 2.95 -10.69 6.94
N ARG A 169 3.50 -10.43 8.12
CA ARG A 169 2.78 -10.30 9.40
C ARG A 169 2.70 -8.87 9.91
N ASP A 170 3.58 -8.01 9.42
CA ASP A 170 3.61 -6.59 9.78
C ASP A 170 2.35 -5.86 9.27
N ASP A 171 2.11 -4.68 9.82
CA ASP A 171 0.98 -3.81 9.47
C ASP A 171 1.40 -2.33 9.42
N MET A 172 0.60 -1.51 8.75
CA MET A 172 0.67 -0.05 8.83
C MET A 172 -0.48 0.43 9.71
N LEU A 173 -0.19 1.12 10.79
CA LEU A 173 -1.22 1.67 11.67
C LEU A 173 -1.56 3.07 11.21
N ILE A 174 -2.86 3.35 11.05
CA ILE A 174 -3.39 4.67 10.69
C ILE A 174 -4.05 5.26 11.93
N VAL A 175 -3.67 6.48 12.28
CA VAL A 175 -4.19 7.23 13.43
C VAL A 175 -4.79 8.54 12.94
N LEU A 176 -6.04 8.80 13.31
CA LEU A 176 -6.76 10.06 13.05
C LEU A 176 -6.99 10.76 14.38
N ASN A 177 -6.51 11.99 14.55
CA ASN A 177 -6.69 12.77 15.77
C ASN A 177 -6.40 11.95 17.04
N ASP A 178 -5.24 11.28 17.08
CA ASP A 178 -4.76 10.40 18.15
C ASP A 178 -5.54 9.09 18.38
N LEU A 179 -6.56 8.79 17.57
CA LEU A 179 -7.36 7.56 17.67
C LEU A 179 -7.08 6.58 16.52
N PRO A 180 -7.09 5.26 16.78
CA PRO A 180 -6.93 4.27 15.72
C PRO A 180 -8.06 4.36 14.68
N ALA A 181 -7.70 4.64 13.43
CA ALA A 181 -8.66 4.90 12.36
C ALA A 181 -9.59 3.72 12.08
N ARG A 182 -9.05 2.49 12.15
CA ARG A 182 -9.80 1.25 11.90
C ARG A 182 -11.04 1.11 12.78
N THR A 183 -10.97 1.55 14.04
CA THR A 183 -12.01 1.31 15.05
C THR A 183 -12.77 2.56 15.47
N HIS A 184 -12.21 3.77 15.26
CA HIS A 184 -12.77 5.01 15.81
C HIS A 184 -13.07 6.09 14.75
N SER A 185 -12.89 5.80 13.46
CA SER A 185 -13.27 6.75 12.39
C SER A 185 -14.77 6.72 12.11
N SER A 186 -15.38 7.88 11.87
CA SER A 186 -16.67 7.99 11.16
C SER A 186 -16.51 7.65 9.67
N GLN A 187 -17.63 7.43 8.96
CA GLN A 187 -17.56 7.07 7.53
C GLN A 187 -16.89 8.17 6.69
N GLY A 188 -17.21 9.45 6.95
CA GLY A 188 -16.60 10.58 6.24
C GLY A 188 -15.11 10.77 6.55
N GLU A 189 -14.67 10.51 7.78
CA GLU A 189 -13.25 10.54 8.16
C GLU A 189 -12.48 9.40 7.49
N ALA A 190 -13.04 8.19 7.48
CA ALA A 190 -12.42 7.05 6.82
C ALA A 190 -12.26 7.29 5.31
N TRP A 191 -13.30 7.85 4.67
CA TRP A 191 -13.24 8.27 3.27
C TRP A 191 -12.18 9.34 3.02
N SER A 192 -12.19 10.41 3.84
CA SER A 192 -11.19 11.48 3.73
C SER A 192 -9.77 10.94 3.89
N CYS A 193 -9.56 9.99 4.82
CA CYS A 193 -8.27 9.35 5.05
C CYS A 193 -7.84 8.48 3.87
N ALA A 194 -8.73 7.64 3.33
CA ALA A 194 -8.45 6.79 2.18
C ALA A 194 -8.05 7.62 0.95
N LEU A 195 -8.81 8.68 0.66
CA LEU A 195 -8.50 9.63 -0.42
C LEU A 195 -7.15 10.34 -0.18
N SER A 196 -6.87 10.73 1.07
CA SER A 196 -5.61 11.39 1.44
C SER A 196 -4.41 10.46 1.29
N LEU A 197 -4.57 9.16 1.57
CA LEU A 197 -3.53 8.15 1.32
C LEU A 197 -3.24 8.01 -0.18
N ARG A 198 -4.27 8.04 -1.03
CA ARG A 198 -4.11 7.98 -2.49
C ARG A 198 -3.51 9.28 -3.06
N LEU A 199 -3.88 10.45 -2.54
CA LEU A 199 -3.22 11.72 -2.89
C LEU A 199 -1.75 11.73 -2.45
N ALA A 200 -1.45 11.20 -1.27
CA ALA A 200 -0.08 11.04 -0.82
C ALA A 200 0.71 10.05 -1.69
N GLN A 201 0.06 8.99 -2.22
CA GLN A 201 0.63 8.13 -3.25
C GLN A 201 0.92 8.91 -4.55
N VAL A 202 -0.01 9.74 -5.04
CA VAL A 202 0.22 10.61 -6.21
C VAL A 202 1.49 11.43 -6.04
N ASP A 203 1.67 12.08 -4.88
CA ASP A 203 2.88 12.88 -4.59
C ASP A 203 4.18 12.06 -4.60
N ILE A 204 4.15 10.84 -4.06
CA ILE A 204 5.32 9.94 -4.01
C ILE A 204 5.65 9.48 -5.44
N VAL A 205 4.65 9.00 -6.17
CA VAL A 205 4.81 8.51 -7.55
C VAL A 205 5.31 9.64 -8.45
N ARG A 206 4.72 10.84 -8.36
CA ARG A 206 5.12 12.02 -9.13
C ARG A 206 6.59 12.38 -8.92
N ARG A 207 7.08 12.32 -7.68
CA ARG A 207 8.47 12.68 -7.34
C ARG A 207 9.50 11.76 -8.01
N ASP A 208 9.20 10.47 -8.08
CA ASP A 208 10.13 9.46 -8.58
C ASP A 208 9.85 9.06 -10.05
N SER A 209 8.81 9.64 -10.66
CA SER A 209 8.36 9.35 -12.03
C SER A 209 9.27 9.94 -13.09
N ILE A 210 9.64 9.11 -14.07
CA ILE A 210 10.30 9.55 -15.31
C ILE A 210 9.29 10.02 -16.37
N ALA A 211 8.00 9.70 -16.19
CA ALA A 211 6.93 9.96 -17.14
C ALA A 211 6.16 11.27 -16.83
N GLY A 212 6.49 11.94 -15.73
CA GLY A 212 5.75 13.11 -15.24
C GLY A 212 4.62 12.73 -14.29
N ASP A 213 3.54 13.52 -14.30
CA ASP A 213 2.40 13.34 -13.41
C ASP A 213 1.67 12.01 -13.67
N PRO A 214 1.32 11.21 -12.64
CA PRO A 214 0.47 10.04 -12.85
C PRO A 214 -0.90 10.39 -13.43
N VAL A 215 -1.45 9.46 -14.21
CA VAL A 215 -2.87 9.49 -14.55
C VAL A 215 -3.65 9.13 -13.30
N VAL A 216 -4.57 10.01 -12.89
CA VAL A 216 -5.41 9.78 -11.73
C VAL A 216 -6.82 9.43 -12.18
N VAL A 217 -7.32 8.31 -11.68
CA VAL A 217 -8.66 7.80 -12.00
C VAL A 217 -9.50 7.80 -10.74
N LEU A 218 -10.66 8.43 -10.79
CA LEU A 218 -11.66 8.46 -9.72
C LEU A 218 -12.86 7.63 -10.18
N ASP A 219 -13.08 6.51 -9.50
CA ASP A 219 -14.21 5.63 -9.78
C ASP A 219 -15.35 5.87 -8.78
N ASP A 220 -16.33 6.68 -9.16
CA ASP A 220 -17.54 7.01 -8.39
C ASP A 220 -17.32 7.48 -6.93
N VAL A 221 -16.14 8.01 -6.59
CA VAL A 221 -15.79 8.36 -5.20
C VAL A 221 -16.47 9.63 -4.68
N PHE A 222 -17.01 10.48 -5.55
CA PHE A 222 -17.66 11.72 -5.12
C PHE A 222 -19.00 11.49 -4.44
N SER A 223 -19.72 10.41 -4.79
CA SER A 223 -21.02 10.07 -4.21
C SER A 223 -20.95 9.78 -2.69
N GLU A 224 -19.76 9.43 -2.22
CA GLU A 224 -19.46 9.01 -0.84
C GLU A 224 -19.07 10.16 0.10
N LEU A 225 -18.88 11.36 -0.45
CA LEU A 225 -18.45 12.55 0.28
C LEU A 225 -19.59 13.56 0.45
N ASP A 226 -19.61 14.27 1.58
CA ASP A 226 -20.48 15.43 1.74
C ASP A 226 -20.04 16.61 0.86
N ALA A 227 -20.93 17.59 0.69
CA ALA A 227 -20.71 18.72 -0.20
C ALA A 227 -19.43 19.52 0.11
N GLY A 228 -19.08 19.70 1.39
CA GLY A 228 -17.88 20.43 1.78
C GLY A 228 -16.61 19.70 1.39
N ARG A 229 -16.56 18.38 1.68
CA ARG A 229 -15.42 17.52 1.31
C ARG A 229 -15.26 17.40 -0.21
N ARG A 230 -16.36 17.31 -0.97
CA ARG A 230 -16.32 17.28 -2.44
C ARG A 230 -15.64 18.52 -3.01
N VAL A 231 -16.01 19.71 -2.54
CA VAL A 231 -15.39 20.96 -3.00
C VAL A 231 -13.89 20.97 -2.73
N ARG A 232 -13.47 20.66 -1.50
CA ARG A 232 -12.04 20.65 -1.12
C ARG A 232 -11.24 19.60 -1.89
N LEU A 233 -11.80 18.41 -2.09
CA LEU A 233 -11.16 17.39 -2.93
C LEU A 233 -11.00 17.88 -4.37
N GLY A 234 -12.04 18.50 -4.94
CA GLY A 234 -11.96 19.06 -6.30
C GLY A 234 -10.88 20.12 -6.45
N GLU A 235 -10.70 21.00 -5.45
CA GLU A 235 -9.60 21.97 -5.43
C GLU A 235 -8.22 21.31 -5.41
N HIS A 236 -8.05 20.19 -4.70
CA HIS A 236 -6.78 19.45 -4.65
C HIS A 236 -6.48 18.73 -5.97
N LEU A 237 -7.51 18.15 -6.59
CA LEU A 237 -7.38 17.42 -7.85
C LEU A 237 -7.17 18.35 -9.06
N ALA A 238 -7.56 19.63 -8.97
CA ALA A 238 -7.40 20.59 -10.06
C ALA A 238 -5.94 20.84 -10.48
N GLY A 239 -4.97 20.51 -9.63
CA GLY A 239 -3.54 20.59 -9.93
C GLY A 239 -2.95 19.34 -10.61
N ILE A 240 -3.77 18.34 -10.93
CA ILE A 240 -3.35 17.09 -11.57
C ILE A 240 -3.55 17.22 -13.09
N GLU A 241 -2.53 16.89 -13.87
CA GLU A 241 -2.53 17.09 -15.33
C GLU A 241 -3.49 16.16 -16.07
N HIS A 242 -3.62 14.93 -15.59
CA HIS A 242 -4.43 13.89 -16.23
C HIS A 242 -5.39 13.26 -15.23
N LEU A 243 -6.65 13.68 -15.29
CA LEU A 243 -7.72 13.24 -14.41
C LEU A 243 -8.83 12.56 -15.22
N ILE A 244 -9.21 11.35 -14.82
CA ILE A 244 -10.37 10.61 -15.35
C ILE A 244 -11.34 10.41 -14.19
N ILE A 245 -12.59 10.80 -14.37
CA ILE A 245 -13.63 10.69 -13.35
C ILE A 245 -14.78 9.89 -13.94
N THR A 246 -15.23 8.87 -13.22
CA THR A 246 -16.53 8.23 -13.43
C THR A 246 -17.49 8.73 -12.35
N ALA A 247 -18.74 8.94 -12.74
CA ALA A 247 -19.80 9.29 -11.80
C ALA A 247 -21.15 8.88 -12.39
N ALA A 248 -22.03 8.34 -11.56
CA ALA A 248 -23.41 8.07 -11.97
C ALA A 248 -24.25 9.36 -12.10
N ASP A 249 -23.96 10.37 -11.28
CA ASP A 249 -24.63 11.67 -11.29
C ASP A 249 -23.59 12.79 -11.44
N VAL A 250 -23.65 13.52 -12.55
CA VAL A 250 -22.76 14.65 -12.86
C VAL A 250 -22.85 15.75 -11.80
N ALA A 251 -23.99 15.90 -11.12
CA ALA A 251 -24.16 16.92 -10.07
C ALA A 251 -23.28 16.66 -8.83
N THR A 252 -22.73 15.46 -8.69
CA THR A 252 -21.78 15.13 -7.61
C THR A 252 -20.37 15.68 -7.89
N ILE A 253 -20.03 15.97 -9.15
CA ILE A 253 -18.70 16.43 -9.54
C ILE A 253 -18.53 17.91 -9.14
N PRO A 254 -17.46 18.29 -8.42
CA PRO A 254 -17.19 19.67 -8.06
C PRO A 254 -17.02 20.58 -9.29
N ALA A 255 -17.57 21.78 -9.24
CA ALA A 255 -17.46 22.76 -10.33
C ALA A 255 -16.02 23.24 -10.61
N SER A 256 -15.09 23.02 -9.68
CA SER A 256 -13.66 23.26 -9.87
C SER A 256 -13.02 22.28 -10.87
N LEU A 257 -13.65 21.14 -11.13
CA LEU A 257 -13.17 20.14 -12.08
C LEU A 257 -13.89 20.33 -13.42
N VAL A 258 -13.15 20.80 -14.41
CA VAL A 258 -13.67 21.05 -15.77
C VAL A 258 -12.92 20.15 -16.74
N GLY A 259 -13.65 19.47 -17.62
CA GLY A 259 -13.07 18.55 -18.60
C GLY A 259 -14.06 18.16 -19.68
N ARG A 260 -13.62 17.32 -20.62
CA ARG A 260 -14.51 16.71 -21.60
C ARG A 260 -15.42 15.70 -20.90
N GLN A 261 -16.71 15.76 -21.21
CA GLN A 261 -17.70 14.85 -20.67
C GLN A 261 -18.12 13.87 -21.76
N HIS A 262 -18.24 12.61 -21.37
CA HIS A 262 -18.60 11.51 -22.25
C HIS A 262 -19.68 10.69 -21.56
N THR A 263 -20.73 10.33 -22.29
CA THR A 263 -21.80 9.49 -21.74
C THR A 263 -21.52 8.04 -22.10
N VAL A 264 -21.61 7.13 -21.11
CA VAL A 264 -21.39 5.70 -21.35
C VAL A 264 -22.71 4.95 -21.26
N VAL A 265 -23.16 4.38 -22.38
CA VAL A 265 -24.42 3.61 -22.46
C VAL A 265 -24.17 2.27 -23.15
N GLY A 266 -24.59 1.17 -22.51
CA GLY A 266 -24.47 -0.17 -23.11
C GLY A 266 -23.05 -0.60 -23.45
N GLY A 267 -22.04 -0.10 -22.70
CA GLY A 267 -20.62 -0.39 -22.94
C GLY A 267 -19.99 0.41 -24.09
N ARG A 268 -20.65 1.46 -24.57
CA ARG A 268 -20.13 2.39 -25.59
C ARG A 268 -20.02 3.79 -25.03
N ILE A 269 -19.02 4.53 -25.49
CA ILE A 269 -18.88 5.96 -25.24
C ILE A 269 -19.62 6.68 -26.37
N ASP A 270 -20.67 7.42 -26.01
CA ASP A 270 -21.34 8.34 -26.91
C ASP A 270 -20.61 9.70 -26.86
N ASP A 271 -20.22 10.20 -28.04
CA ASP A 271 -19.54 11.49 -28.26
C ASP A 271 -20.50 12.69 -28.17
#